data_AF-A0A7K1SH19-F1
#
_entry.id   AF-A0A7K1SH19-F1
#
_cell.length_a   1.000
_cell.length_b   1.000
_cell.length_c   1.000
_cell.angle_alpha   90.00
_cell.angle_beta   90.00
_cell.angle_gamma   90.00
#
_symmetry.space_group_name_H-M   'P 1'
#
loop_
_entity.id
_entity.type
_entity.pdbx_description
1 polymer ?
#
loop_
_entity_poly.entity_id
_entity_poly.type
_entity_poly.pdbx_seq_one_letter_code
_entity_poly.pdbx_strand_id
1 'polypeptide(L)'
;MGSNNLEEQALDNTLSAFRHNGHIAAISPEQGIKLLDSWLQALQGDPNIDQIKGQLGELRTALQATPPDDQYIRDLLLSLADKTQAVAEDADSEGTWTGGLESLSKILRDFGSKS
;
A
#
# COMPACT_ATOMS: atom_id res chain seq x y z
N MET A 1 -21.86 0.67 -8.95
CA MET A 1 -21.75 -0.10 -7.69
C MET A 1 -20.76 -1.25 -7.87
N GLY A 2 -19.49 -0.95 -8.15
CA GLY A 2 -18.47 -1.97 -8.45
C GLY A 2 -17.13 -1.75 -7.75
N SER A 3 -16.93 -0.61 -7.11
CA SER A 3 -15.63 -0.22 -6.57
C SER A 3 -15.31 -0.85 -5.20
N ASN A 4 -16.33 -1.11 -4.36
CA ASN A 4 -16.12 -1.69 -3.02
C ASN A 4 -15.47 -3.08 -3.05
N ASN A 5 -15.73 -3.92 -4.06
CA ASN A 5 -15.22 -5.28 -4.05
C ASN A 5 -13.71 -5.37 -4.26
N LEU A 6 -13.12 -4.44 -5.02
CA LEU A 6 -11.68 -4.39 -5.27
C LEU A 6 -10.92 -3.86 -4.05
N GLU A 7 -11.49 -2.85 -3.38
CA GLU A 7 -11.00 -2.35 -2.09
C GLU A 7 -10.98 -3.45 -1.03
N GLU A 8 -12.09 -4.17 -0.87
CA GLU A 8 -12.22 -5.28 0.08
C GLU A 8 -11.21 -6.39 -0.20
N GLN A 9 -10.96 -6.74 -1.47
CA GLN A 9 -9.97 -7.73 -1.85
C GLN A 9 -8.53 -7.27 -1.56
N ALA A 10 -8.20 -6.02 -1.87
CA ALA A 10 -6.88 -5.46 -1.57
C ALA A 10 -6.63 -5.43 -0.06
N LEU A 11 -7.65 -5.03 0.72
CA LEU A 11 -7.59 -5.03 2.18
C LEU A 11 -7.47 -6.43 2.77
N ASP A 12 -8.25 -7.39 2.30
CA ASP A 12 -8.19 -8.76 2.79
C ASP A 12 -6.83 -9.41 2.47
N ASN A 13 -6.29 -9.19 1.27
CA ASN A 13 -4.95 -9.64 0.90
C ASN A 13 -3.88 -9.00 1.80
N THR A 14 -4.03 -7.71 2.11
CA THR A 14 -3.13 -7.02 3.04
C THR A 14 -3.23 -7.63 4.43
N LEU A 15 -4.43 -7.67 5.00
CA LEU A 15 -4.66 -8.21 6.34
C LEU A 15 -4.23 -9.68 6.46
N SER A 16 -4.38 -10.48 5.40
CA SER A 16 -3.94 -11.88 5.35
C SER A 16 -2.41 -12.00 5.29
N ALA A 17 -1.73 -11.14 4.55
CA ALA A 17 -0.26 -11.07 4.56
C ALA A 17 0.28 -10.64 5.93
N PHE A 18 -0.43 -9.74 6.62
CA PHE A 18 -0.09 -9.27 7.96
C PHE A 18 -0.44 -10.27 9.09
N ARG A 19 -1.49 -11.08 8.92
CA ARG A 19 -1.92 -12.09 9.91
C ARG A 19 -1.05 -13.34 9.93
N HIS A 20 -0.11 -13.51 8.99
CA HIS A 20 0.76 -14.68 8.97
C HIS A 20 1.67 -14.69 10.23
N ASN A 21 1.29 -15.53 11.20
CA ASN A 21 1.95 -15.80 12.50
C ASN A 21 1.72 -14.83 13.67
N GLY A 22 0.69 -13.97 13.64
CA GLY A 22 0.27 -13.18 14.82
C GLY A 22 1.31 -12.21 15.38
N HIS A 23 2.41 -12.05 14.65
CA HIS A 23 3.47 -11.09 14.82
C HIS A 23 3.64 -10.45 13.45
N ILE A 24 3.99 -9.16 13.40
CA ILE A 24 4.44 -8.50 12.18
C ILE A 24 5.81 -9.13 11.84
N ALA A 25 5.79 -10.34 11.30
CA ALA A 25 6.93 -11.05 10.77
C ALA A 25 7.30 -10.36 9.46
N ALA A 26 8.59 -10.14 9.25
CA ALA A 26 9.12 -9.44 8.09
C ALA A 26 8.45 -9.96 6.80
N ILE A 27 7.60 -9.13 6.19
CA ILE A 27 7.01 -9.42 4.89
C ILE A 27 8.18 -9.55 3.92
N SER A 28 8.31 -10.71 3.28
CA SER A 28 9.36 -10.90 2.28
C SER A 28 9.16 -9.94 1.11
N PRO A 29 10.21 -9.48 0.43
CA PRO A 29 10.07 -8.59 -0.74
C PRO A 29 9.06 -9.11 -1.78
N GLU A 30 9.05 -10.43 -2.01
CA GLU A 30 8.09 -11.10 -2.90
C GLU A 30 6.63 -10.99 -2.45
N GLN A 31 6.38 -11.07 -1.13
CA GLN A 31 5.04 -10.88 -0.57
C GLN A 31 4.63 -9.41 -0.65
N GLY A 32 5.56 -8.48 -0.38
CA GLY A 32 5.35 -7.04 -0.56
C GLY A 32 4.97 -6.71 -2.00
N ILE A 33 5.70 -7.23 -2.99
CA ILE A 33 5.41 -7.03 -4.42
C ILE A 33 4.01 -7.51 -4.79
N LYS A 34 3.58 -8.71 -4.35
CA LYS A 34 2.21 -9.22 -4.62
C LYS A 34 1.13 -8.32 -4.03
N LEU A 35 1.40 -7.77 -2.85
CA LEU A 35 0.54 -6.82 -2.18
C LEU A 35 0.41 -5.53 -3.00
N LEU A 36 1.53 -4.96 -3.43
CA LEU A 36 1.58 -3.76 -4.26
C LEU A 36 0.87 -3.97 -5.60
N ASP A 37 1.07 -5.12 -6.25
CA ASP A 37 0.36 -5.47 -7.49
C ASP A 37 -1.16 -5.52 -7.28
N SER A 38 -1.64 -6.10 -6.17
CA SER A 38 -3.07 -6.12 -5.84
C SER A 38 -3.63 -4.71 -5.65
N TRP A 39 -2.90 -3.83 -4.97
CA TRP A 39 -3.28 -2.43 -4.80
C TRP A 39 -3.26 -1.64 -6.11
N LEU A 40 -2.23 -1.83 -6.95
CA LEU A 40 -2.15 -1.19 -8.27
C LEU A 40 -3.34 -1.57 -9.16
N GLN A 41 -3.79 -2.83 -9.09
CA GLN A 41 -4.99 -3.29 -9.79
C GLN A 41 -6.27 -2.74 -9.18
N ALA A 42 -6.38 -2.69 -7.85
CA ALA A 42 -7.56 -2.17 -7.17
C ALA A 42 -7.75 -0.68 -7.47
N LEU A 43 -6.68 0.10 -7.39
CA LEU A 43 -6.67 1.55 -7.64
C LEU A 43 -6.77 1.91 -9.14
N GLN A 44 -6.88 0.92 -10.02
CA GLN A 44 -6.96 1.15 -11.46
C GLN A 44 -8.30 1.77 -11.84
N GLY A 45 -8.25 2.93 -12.50
CA GLY A 45 -9.45 3.63 -12.99
C GLY A 45 -9.83 4.86 -12.17
N ASP A 46 -9.12 5.17 -11.09
CA ASP A 46 -9.33 6.38 -10.30
C ASP A 46 -8.20 7.41 -10.53
N PRO A 47 -8.48 8.55 -11.21
CA PRO A 47 -7.47 9.55 -11.51
C PRO A 47 -7.00 10.32 -10.27
N ASN A 48 -7.81 10.37 -9.20
CA ASN A 48 -7.41 11.02 -7.94
C ASN A 48 -6.30 10.23 -7.23
N ILE A 49 -6.14 8.96 -7.58
CA ILE A 49 -5.23 8.01 -6.93
C ILE A 49 -4.01 7.70 -7.83
N ASP A 50 -3.88 8.35 -8.99
CA ASP A 50 -2.75 8.16 -9.90
C ASP A 50 -1.40 8.49 -9.25
N GLN A 51 -1.36 9.47 -8.34
CA GLN A 51 -0.15 9.80 -7.59
C GLN A 51 0.28 8.65 -6.66
N ILE A 52 -0.67 8.00 -5.99
CA ILE A 52 -0.40 6.85 -5.11
C ILE A 52 0.04 5.66 -5.96
N LYS A 53 -0.62 5.40 -7.09
CA LYS A 53 -0.22 4.36 -8.04
C LYS A 53 1.23 4.54 -8.51
N GLY A 54 1.64 5.76 -8.83
CA GLY A 54 3.01 6.07 -9.22
C GLY A 54 4.03 5.63 -8.17
N GLN A 55 3.79 5.98 -6.90
CA GLN A 55 4.68 5.61 -5.80
C GLN A 55 4.63 4.12 -5.43
N LEU A 56 3.46 3.47 -5.52
CA LEU A 56 3.34 2.01 -5.39
C LEU A 56 4.18 1.28 -6.44
N GLY A 57 4.19 1.79 -7.68
CA GLY A 57 5.02 1.28 -8.76
C GLY A 57 6.52 1.46 -8.47
N GLU A 58 6.91 2.63 -7.97
CA GLU A 58 8.30 2.91 -7.58
C GLU A 58 8.79 2.00 -6.45
N LEU A 59 7.97 1.82 -5.41
CA LEU A 59 8.26 0.89 -4.31
C LEU A 59 8.39 -0.56 -4.81
N ARG A 60 7.54 -0.98 -5.74
CA ARG A 60 7.62 -2.30 -6.38
C ARG A 60 8.95 -2.47 -7.12
N THR A 61 9.37 -1.46 -7.88
CA THR A 61 10.66 -1.49 -8.58
C THR A 61 11.84 -1.52 -7.60
N ALA A 62 11.78 -0.75 -6.51
CA ALA A 62 12.80 -0.75 -5.47
C ALA A 62 12.93 -2.12 -4.78
N LEU A 63 11.81 -2.80 -4.50
CA LEU A 63 11.78 -4.15 -3.94
C LEU A 63 12.32 -5.23 -4.91
N GLN A 64 12.22 -5.00 -6.22
CA GLN A 64 12.76 -5.89 -7.25
C GLN A 64 14.24 -5.61 -7.55
N ALA A 65 14.80 -4.48 -7.07
CA ALA A 65 16.19 -4.14 -7.28
C ALA A 65 17.11 -5.16 -6.59
N THR A 66 18.28 -5.41 -7.18
CA THR A 66 19.30 -6.31 -6.62
C THR A 66 20.67 -5.61 -6.60
N PRO A 67 21.25 -5.30 -5.42
CA PRO A 67 20.65 -5.45 -4.09
C PRO A 67 19.53 -4.42 -3.86
N PRO A 68 18.49 -4.76 -3.07
CA PRO A 68 17.47 -3.79 -2.68
C PRO A 68 18.09 -2.73 -1.76
N ASP A 69 17.70 -1.47 -1.95
CA ASP A 69 18.09 -0.37 -1.07
C ASP A 69 17.07 -0.22 0.05
N ASP A 70 17.35 -0.85 1.19
CA ASP A 70 16.47 -0.85 2.36
C ASP A 70 16.16 0.57 2.86
N GLN A 71 17.11 1.51 2.75
CA GLN A 71 16.90 2.88 3.19
C GLN A 71 15.94 3.61 2.24
N TYR A 72 16.12 3.43 0.94
CA TYR A 72 15.22 4.00 -0.08
C TYR A 72 13.82 3.38 0.00
N ILE A 73 13.73 2.06 0.18
CA ILE A 73 12.45 1.35 0.37
C ILE A 73 11.71 1.92 1.59
N ARG A 74 12.39 2.14 2.72
CA ARG A 74 11.80 2.72 3.93
C ARG A 74 11.29 4.14 3.71
N ASP A 75 12.06 4.98 3.03
CA ASP A 75 11.64 6.34 2.71
C ASP A 75 10.38 6.33 1.82
N LEU A 76 10.34 5.45 0.82
CA LEU A 76 9.18 5.23 -0.03
C LEU A 76 7.96 4.76 0.75
N LEU A 77 8.13 3.83 1.69
CA LEU A 77 7.02 3.33 2.53
C LEU A 77 6.43 4.42 3.42
N LEU A 78 7.28 5.24 4.06
CA LEU A 78 6.83 6.35 4.89
C LEU A 78 6.15 7.42 4.05
N SER A 79 6.77 7.82 2.93
CA SER A 79 6.20 8.79 2.00
C SER A 79 4.85 8.32 1.48
N LEU A 80 4.76 7.06 1.05
CA LEU A 80 3.53 6.47 0.57
C LEU A 80 2.47 6.43 1.67
N ALA A 81 2.83 6.08 2.91
CA ALA A 81 1.91 6.13 4.04
C ALA A 81 1.32 7.54 4.23
N ASP A 82 2.15 8.58 4.25
CA ASP A 82 1.71 9.97 4.36
C ASP A 82 0.78 10.38 3.22
N LYS A 83 1.12 10.02 1.98
CA LYS A 83 0.29 10.33 0.81
C LYS A 83 -1.05 9.60 0.83
N THR A 84 -1.03 8.33 1.21
CA THR A 84 -2.21 7.48 1.30
C THR A 84 -3.15 8.00 2.39
N GLN A 85 -2.59 8.46 3.51
CA GLN A 85 -3.35 9.11 4.56
C GLN A 85 -3.94 10.45 4.09
N ALA A 86 -3.15 11.30 3.43
CA ALA A 86 -3.62 12.59 2.92
C ALA A 86 -4.77 12.44 1.92
N VAL A 87 -4.70 11.44 1.02
CA VAL A 87 -5.80 11.16 0.08
C VAL A 87 -7.02 10.59 0.79
N ALA A 88 -6.83 9.77 1.84
CA ALA A 88 -7.94 9.28 2.66
C ALA A 88 -8.60 10.41 3.47
N GLU A 89 -7.84 11.41 3.90
CA GLU A 89 -8.35 12.58 4.64
C GLU A 89 -8.91 13.68 3.72
N ASP A 90 -8.65 13.60 2.42
CA ASP A 90 -9.10 14.59 1.44
C ASP A 90 -10.62 14.54 1.26
N ALA A 91 -11.26 15.71 1.32
CA ALA A 91 -12.71 15.83 1.28
C ALA A 91 -13.30 15.49 -0.10
N ASP A 92 -12.52 15.57 -1.18
CA ASP A 92 -12.94 15.16 -2.53
C ASP A 92 -12.86 13.64 -2.75
N SER A 93 -12.27 12.89 -1.81
CA SER A 93 -12.17 11.42 -1.83
C SER A 93 -13.43 10.70 -1.30
N GLU A 94 -14.59 11.38 -1.29
CA GLU A 94 -15.85 10.85 -0.75
C GLU A 94 -16.18 9.43 -1.30
N GLY A 95 -15.89 8.43 -0.46
CA GLY A 95 -16.70 7.23 -0.31
C GLY A 95 -16.13 5.91 -0.84
N THR A 96 -15.14 5.91 -1.74
CA THR A 96 -14.74 4.64 -2.40
C THR A 96 -13.48 3.99 -1.85
N TRP A 97 -12.54 4.76 -1.33
CA TRP A 97 -11.21 4.23 -0.95
C TRP A 97 -10.76 4.68 0.43
N THR A 98 -11.57 5.50 1.11
CA THR A 98 -11.21 6.23 2.32
C THR A 98 -10.80 5.27 3.45
N GLY A 99 -11.55 4.18 3.66
CA GLY A 99 -11.25 3.18 4.69
C GLY A 99 -10.06 2.30 4.32
N GLY A 100 -9.95 1.90 3.06
CA GLY A 100 -8.87 1.06 2.57
C GLY A 100 -7.52 1.78 2.55
N LEU A 101 -7.50 3.03 2.09
CA LEU A 101 -6.31 3.89 2.08
C LEU A 101 -5.86 4.21 3.51
N GLU A 102 -6.78 4.46 4.44
CA GLU A 102 -6.41 4.67 5.85
C GLU A 102 -5.76 3.41 6.47
N SER A 103 -6.28 2.23 6.14
CA SER A 103 -5.71 0.97 6.61
C SER A 103 -4.33 0.71 5.99
N LEU A 104 -4.19 0.98 4.70
CA LEU A 104 -2.94 0.86 3.96
C LEU A 104 -1.88 1.83 4.51
N SER A 105 -2.24 3.09 4.80
CA SER A 105 -1.29 4.08 5.32
C SER A 105 -0.70 3.63 6.67
N LYS A 106 -1.55 3.14 7.58
CA LYS A 106 -1.12 2.60 8.88
C LYS A 106 -0.14 1.43 8.71
N ILE A 107 -0.45 0.54 7.78
CA ILE A 107 0.33 -0.64 7.46
C ILE A 107 1.71 -0.28 6.88
N LEU A 108 1.74 0.62 5.89
CA LEU A 108 2.97 1.09 5.27
C LEU A 108 3.85 1.84 6.29
N ARG A 109 3.22 2.65 7.15
CA ARG A 109 3.91 3.36 8.22
C ARG A 109 4.52 2.41 9.22
N ASP A 110 3.79 1.38 9.66
CA ASP A 110 4.33 0.38 10.58
C ASP A 110 5.57 -0.31 9.99
N PHE A 111 5.51 -0.67 8.71
CA PHE A 111 6.63 -1.30 8.00
C PHE A 111 7.84 -0.37 7.83
N GLY A 112 7.64 0.89 7.45
CA GLY A 112 8.73 1.89 7.35
C GLY A 112 9.34 2.29 8.69
N SER A 113 8.53 2.29 9.75
CA SER A 113 8.93 2.66 11.12
C SER A 113 9.66 1.55 11.86
N LYS A 114 9.37 0.29 11.53
CA LYS A 114 9.93 -0.89 12.19
C LYS A 114 11.17 -1.37 11.43
N SER A 115 12.33 -0.77 11.73
CA SER A 115 13.65 -1.23 11.31
C SER A 115 14.71 -0.93 12.35
#